data_AF-A0A7T5RN50-F1
#
_entry.id   AF-A0A7T5RN50-F1
#
_cell.length_a   1.000
_cell.length_b   1.000
_cell.length_c   1.000
_cell.angle_alpha   90.00
_cell.angle_beta   90.00
_cell.angle_gamma   90.00
#
_symmetry.space_group_name_H-M   'P 1'
#
loop_
_entity.id
_entity.type
_entity.pdbx_description
1 polymer ?
#
loop_
_entity_poly.entity_id
_entity_poly.type
_entity_poly.pdbx_seq_one_letter_code
_entity_poly.pdbx_strand_id
1 'polypeptide(L)'
;MYIKDMKLAKKFLIAGVLIFLIALLNKPVISHNGESEPTLWLIQSIDTMKYSRDPAREKIKDPNFKKVIDDQVKKIASTGANYVAIATPYDQEFVPFLKEWVSSARKNNLHVWFRGNLSGWEGWFNYPKISKSVHNQKIKEFILANEDLFQDGDIFSSCPECENGGTGDPRQTGDIISYRNFLISEYRATQDAFTQIHKNVYSNFFSMNADVANLVMDQQTTKALGGIVVIDHYVSTPQKLVTDIVTLSQKTGGKIVLGEWGAPIPDINGQMNEREQANWIHEVLDKLSETKELIGLNYWVNLGGSTSIWNDDGTQRQAVQEITNFYTSNLAKGSIDDEIDKPIEAVKVNIGIRTVLTDKNGYFEIPNVNKNMRVDIQMPNYESQTLDIANLSHKIVLIRQNNGIIFKIKKFLHLLHII
;
A
#
# COMPACT_ATOMS: atom_id res chain seq x y z
N MET A 1 -58.31 40.82 19.68
CA MET A 1 -58.01 39.78 18.66
C MET A 1 -56.53 39.36 18.61
N TYR A 2 -55.59 40.05 19.29
CA TYR A 2 -54.13 39.82 19.16
C TYR A 2 -53.52 38.67 19.99
N ILE A 3 -54.18 38.21 21.06
CA ILE A 3 -53.58 37.25 22.02
C ILE A 3 -53.65 35.80 21.54
N LYS A 4 -54.60 35.45 20.65
CA LYS A 4 -54.70 34.10 20.08
C LYS A 4 -53.58 33.81 19.08
N ASP A 5 -53.14 34.82 18.32
CA ASP A 5 -52.12 34.65 17.27
C ASP A 5 -50.71 34.47 17.85
N MET A 6 -50.40 35.09 18.99
CA MET A 6 -49.10 34.90 19.66
C MET A 6 -48.91 33.47 20.18
N LYS A 7 -49.97 32.79 20.63
CA LYS A 7 -49.87 31.40 21.08
C LYS A 7 -49.61 30.44 19.93
N LEU A 8 -50.10 30.76 18.73
CA LEU A 8 -49.87 29.96 17.53
C LEU A 8 -48.44 30.14 17.00
N ALA A 9 -47.95 31.38 16.94
CA ALA A 9 -46.57 31.68 16.53
C ALA A 9 -45.52 31.01 17.45
N LYS A 10 -45.77 30.97 18.76
CA LYS A 10 -44.87 30.33 19.74
C LYS A 10 -44.78 28.81 19.56
N LYS A 11 -45.88 28.15 19.14
CA LYS A 11 -45.89 26.72 18.84
C LYS A 11 -45.10 26.40 17.57
N PHE A 12 -45.21 27.22 16.53
CA PHE A 12 -44.42 27.06 15.31
C PHE A 12 -42.92 27.30 15.54
N LEU A 13 -42.56 28.27 16.37
CA LEU A 13 -41.16 28.51 16.74
C LEU A 13 -40.56 27.33 17.50
N ILE A 14 -41.27 26.79 18.49
CA ILE A 14 -40.81 25.62 19.26
C ILE A 14 -40.69 24.39 18.36
N ALA A 15 -41.66 24.14 17.47
CA ALA A 15 -41.59 23.05 16.51
C ALA A 15 -40.43 23.20 15.52
N GLY A 16 -40.20 24.42 15.01
CA GLY A 16 -39.07 24.70 14.11
C GLY A 16 -37.71 24.51 14.78
N VAL A 17 -37.55 24.95 16.03
CA VAL A 17 -36.33 24.72 16.82
C VAL A 17 -36.12 23.24 17.12
N LEU A 18 -37.19 22.49 17.42
CA LEU A 18 -37.10 21.06 17.68
C LEU A 18 -36.73 20.28 16.40
N ILE A 19 -37.31 20.62 15.25
CA ILE A 19 -36.97 20.03 13.95
C ILE A 19 -35.51 20.35 13.57
N PHE A 20 -35.06 21.59 13.81
CA PHE A 20 -33.68 21.99 13.57
C PHE A 20 -32.69 21.26 14.48
N LEU A 21 -33.03 21.07 15.77
CA LEU A 21 -32.23 20.27 16.70
C LEU A 21 -32.21 18.79 16.33
N ILE A 22 -33.34 18.21 15.90
CA ILE A 22 -33.40 16.82 15.40
C ILE A 22 -32.56 16.68 14.12
N ALA A 23 -32.57 17.67 13.22
CA ALA A 23 -31.72 17.68 12.03
C ALA A 23 -30.22 17.84 12.36
N LEU A 24 -29.87 18.58 13.42
CA LEU A 24 -28.50 18.68 13.91
C LEU A 24 -28.02 17.42 14.64
N LEU A 25 -28.92 16.68 15.29
CA LEU A 25 -28.63 15.41 15.96
C LEU A 25 -28.60 14.23 14.96
N ASN A 26 -29.40 14.29 13.89
CA ASN A 26 -29.33 13.39 12.74
C ASN A 26 -28.37 13.97 11.68
N LYS A 27 -27.12 14.27 12.07
CA LYS A 27 -26.08 14.28 11.04
C LYS A 27 -26.11 12.89 10.41
N PRO A 28 -26.24 12.76 9.08
CA PRO A 28 -26.04 11.46 8.46
C PRO A 28 -24.69 11.00 8.98
N VAL A 29 -24.68 9.84 9.66
CA VAL A 29 -23.43 9.10 9.83
C VAL A 29 -22.97 8.94 8.40
N ILE A 30 -21.97 9.73 8.01
CA ILE A 30 -21.23 9.49 6.79
C ILE A 30 -20.66 8.13 7.07
N SER A 31 -21.38 7.10 6.61
CA SER A 31 -20.83 5.77 6.49
C SER A 31 -19.58 6.02 5.67
N HIS A 32 -18.41 5.85 6.28
CA HIS A 32 -17.16 5.71 5.57
C HIS A 32 -17.31 4.43 4.74
N ASN A 33 -18.10 4.53 3.68
CA ASN A 33 -18.35 3.50 2.69
C ASN A 33 -17.02 3.31 1.98
N GLY A 34 -16.29 2.27 2.40
CA GLY A 34 -15.08 1.83 1.72
C GLY A 34 -13.78 2.19 2.40
N GLU A 35 -13.70 2.21 3.74
CA GLU A 35 -12.39 1.94 4.35
C GLU A 35 -11.96 0.53 3.91
N SER A 36 -10.99 0.49 3.00
CA SER A 36 -10.37 -0.74 2.52
C SER A 36 -9.90 -1.54 3.74
N GLU A 37 -10.19 -2.84 3.76
CA GLU A 37 -9.70 -3.77 4.79
C GLU A 37 -8.21 -3.50 5.05
N PRO A 38 -7.78 -3.36 6.32
CA PRO A 38 -6.43 -2.94 6.63
C PRO A 38 -5.42 -3.94 6.07
N THR A 39 -4.59 -3.46 5.15
CA THR A 39 -3.51 -4.23 4.53
C THR A 39 -2.24 -4.18 5.38
N LEU A 40 -1.36 -5.17 5.24
CA LEU A 40 -0.09 -5.17 5.96
C LEU A 40 0.84 -4.03 5.50
N TRP A 41 0.91 -3.83 4.19
CA TRP A 41 1.62 -2.71 3.62
C TRP A 41 0.61 -1.85 2.87
N LEU A 42 0.83 -0.53 2.85
CA LEU A 42 -0.03 0.39 2.12
C LEU A 42 -0.05 0.04 0.62
N ILE A 43 1.07 -0.48 0.12
CA ILE A 43 1.26 -0.84 -1.29
C ILE A 43 1.70 -2.30 -1.36
N GLN A 44 0.87 -3.10 -2.02
CA GLN A 44 1.09 -4.51 -2.32
C GLN A 44 0.93 -4.69 -3.82
N SER A 45 2.04 -4.48 -4.53
CA SER A 45 2.08 -4.43 -5.98
C SER A 45 2.78 -5.65 -6.56
N ILE A 46 2.42 -5.99 -7.80
CA ILE A 46 3.15 -6.94 -8.64
C ILE A 46 3.42 -6.24 -9.98
N ASP A 47 4.65 -6.37 -10.46
CA ASP A 47 5.12 -5.72 -11.66
C ASP A 47 4.79 -6.52 -12.94
N THR A 48 4.51 -5.78 -14.02
CA THR A 48 4.18 -6.31 -15.35
C THR A 48 5.23 -5.95 -16.41
N MET A 49 6.37 -5.35 -16.03
CA MET A 49 7.29 -4.64 -16.92
C MET A 49 7.65 -5.42 -18.19
N LYS A 50 7.91 -6.73 -18.07
CA LYS A 50 8.26 -7.60 -19.21
C LYS A 50 7.19 -7.66 -20.29
N TYR A 51 5.92 -7.42 -19.96
CA TYR A 51 4.81 -7.44 -20.89
C TYR A 51 4.19 -6.05 -21.13
N SER A 52 4.29 -5.14 -20.16
CA SER A 52 3.79 -3.77 -20.32
C SER A 52 4.78 -2.83 -21.00
N ARG A 53 6.08 -3.14 -21.01
CA ARG A 53 7.13 -2.35 -21.68
C ARG A 53 7.71 -3.05 -22.90
N ASP A 54 8.40 -4.18 -22.71
CA ASP A 54 9.29 -4.76 -23.73
C ASP A 54 8.58 -5.00 -25.09
N PRO A 55 7.33 -5.54 -25.14
CA PRO A 55 6.62 -5.75 -26.40
C PRO A 55 5.73 -4.57 -26.81
N ALA A 56 5.74 -3.43 -26.10
CA ALA A 56 4.73 -2.38 -26.24
C ALA A 56 4.58 -1.88 -27.68
N ARG A 57 5.68 -1.60 -28.39
CA ARG A 57 5.62 -1.12 -29.79
C ARG A 57 5.09 -2.19 -30.75
N GLU A 58 5.46 -3.44 -30.54
CA GLU A 58 5.03 -4.56 -31.39
C GLU A 58 3.54 -4.86 -31.19
N LYS A 59 3.09 -4.85 -29.94
CA LYS A 59 1.76 -5.34 -29.55
C LYS A 59 0.68 -4.27 -29.47
N ILE A 60 1.02 -2.99 -29.61
CA ILE A 60 0.03 -1.90 -29.57
C ILE A 60 -1.09 -2.02 -30.59
N LYS A 61 -0.85 -2.68 -31.73
CA LYS A 61 -1.85 -2.93 -32.78
C LYS A 61 -2.42 -4.34 -32.76
N ASP A 62 -2.02 -5.18 -31.81
CA ASP A 62 -2.48 -6.56 -31.72
C ASP A 62 -3.75 -6.63 -30.85
N PRO A 63 -4.94 -6.81 -31.45
CA PRO A 63 -6.19 -6.86 -30.69
C PRO A 63 -6.26 -8.08 -29.76
N ASN A 64 -5.50 -9.14 -30.04
CA ASN A 64 -5.48 -10.33 -29.19
C ASN A 64 -4.64 -10.11 -27.93
N PHE A 65 -3.71 -9.16 -27.95
CA PHE A 65 -2.86 -8.87 -26.80
C PHE A 65 -3.64 -8.29 -25.62
N LYS A 66 -4.80 -7.65 -25.89
CA LYS A 66 -5.73 -7.23 -24.83
C LYS A 66 -6.14 -8.39 -23.92
N LYS A 67 -6.33 -9.59 -24.46
CA LYS A 67 -6.65 -10.78 -23.65
C LYS A 67 -5.48 -11.16 -22.73
N VAL A 68 -4.25 -11.02 -23.20
CA VAL A 68 -3.03 -11.26 -22.41
C VAL A 68 -2.95 -10.27 -21.23
N ILE A 69 -3.22 -8.99 -21.51
CA ILE A 69 -3.31 -7.94 -20.48
C ILE A 69 -4.37 -8.31 -19.43
N ASP A 70 -5.61 -8.59 -19.88
CA ASP A 70 -6.72 -8.95 -18.99
C ASP A 70 -6.42 -10.18 -18.12
N ASP A 71 -5.82 -11.22 -18.71
CA ASP A 71 -5.48 -12.44 -17.98
C ASP A 71 -4.37 -12.19 -16.95
N GLN A 72 -3.35 -11.39 -17.27
CA GLN A 72 -2.27 -11.07 -16.32
C GLN A 72 -2.77 -10.22 -15.16
N VAL A 73 -3.51 -9.14 -15.44
CA VAL A 73 -4.02 -8.25 -14.41
C VAL A 73 -5.02 -8.96 -13.50
N LYS A 74 -5.90 -9.80 -14.05
CA LYS A 74 -6.81 -10.63 -13.25
C LYS A 74 -6.05 -11.58 -12.32
N LYS A 75 -4.97 -12.21 -12.79
CA LYS A 75 -4.12 -13.08 -11.96
C LYS A 75 -3.46 -12.31 -10.83
N ILE A 76 -2.94 -11.11 -11.11
CA ILE A 76 -2.38 -10.22 -10.08
C ILE A 76 -3.44 -9.84 -9.04
N ALA A 77 -4.64 -9.39 -9.47
CA ALA A 77 -5.71 -9.07 -8.53
C ALA A 77 -6.12 -10.27 -7.66
N SER A 78 -6.10 -11.49 -8.22
CA SER A 78 -6.44 -12.70 -7.47
C SER A 78 -5.45 -13.06 -6.35
N THR A 79 -4.26 -12.46 -6.32
CA THR A 79 -3.33 -12.62 -5.19
C THR A 79 -3.70 -11.74 -4.00
N GLY A 80 -4.69 -10.84 -4.12
CA GLY A 80 -4.98 -9.83 -3.10
C GLY A 80 -4.11 -8.58 -3.20
N ALA A 81 -3.31 -8.43 -4.27
CA ALA A 81 -2.63 -7.18 -4.55
C ALA A 81 -3.64 -6.02 -4.60
N ASN A 82 -3.25 -4.84 -4.11
CA ASN A 82 -4.06 -3.62 -4.21
C ASN A 82 -3.52 -2.65 -5.28
N TYR A 83 -2.32 -2.92 -5.81
CA TYR A 83 -1.73 -2.21 -6.96
C TYR A 83 -1.24 -3.19 -8.03
N VAL A 84 -1.14 -2.68 -9.26
CA VAL A 84 -0.33 -3.27 -10.33
C VAL A 84 0.65 -2.23 -10.86
N ALA A 85 1.92 -2.60 -11.01
CA ALA A 85 2.91 -1.73 -11.63
C ALA A 85 2.95 -1.95 -13.15
N ILE A 86 2.88 -0.85 -13.90
CA ILE A 86 2.82 -0.82 -15.37
C ILE A 86 3.98 0.03 -15.89
N ALA A 87 4.83 -0.56 -16.73
CA ALA A 87 6.06 0.07 -17.21
C ALA A 87 6.00 0.55 -18.67
N THR A 88 4.80 0.65 -19.25
CA THR A 88 4.61 1.19 -20.61
C THR A 88 5.20 2.60 -20.70
N PRO A 89 6.00 2.93 -21.74
CA PRO A 89 6.58 4.25 -21.88
C PRO A 89 5.52 5.36 -22.02
N TYR A 90 5.89 6.57 -21.66
CA TYR A 90 4.99 7.74 -21.64
C TYR A 90 4.97 8.53 -22.96
N ASP A 91 5.69 8.08 -24.00
CA ASP A 91 5.59 8.72 -25.31
C ASP A 91 4.20 8.54 -25.91
N GLN A 92 3.73 9.55 -26.65
CA GLN A 92 2.37 9.59 -27.20
C GLN A 92 2.00 8.34 -28.02
N GLU A 93 2.99 7.71 -28.67
CA GLU A 93 2.74 6.49 -29.44
C GLU A 93 2.29 5.31 -28.57
N PHE A 94 2.69 5.25 -27.30
CA PHE A 94 2.40 4.13 -26.40
C PHE A 94 1.15 4.35 -25.54
N VAL A 95 0.61 5.56 -25.52
CA VAL A 95 -0.59 5.90 -24.73
C VAL A 95 -1.76 4.94 -24.97
N PRO A 96 -2.10 4.54 -26.21
CA PRO A 96 -3.17 3.55 -26.42
C PRO A 96 -2.90 2.21 -25.73
N PHE A 97 -1.65 1.74 -25.72
CA PHE A 97 -1.27 0.51 -25.04
C PHE A 97 -1.35 0.64 -23.52
N LEU A 98 -0.88 1.77 -22.98
CA LEU A 98 -0.99 2.08 -21.56
C LEU A 98 -2.46 2.15 -21.10
N LYS A 99 -3.35 2.73 -21.91
CA LYS A 99 -4.80 2.76 -21.64
C LYS A 99 -5.42 1.38 -21.49
N GLU A 100 -4.98 0.39 -22.29
CA GLU A 100 -5.47 -0.99 -22.17
C GLU A 100 -5.04 -1.62 -20.83
N TRP A 101 -3.78 -1.44 -20.41
CA TRP A 101 -3.30 -1.91 -19.10
C TRP A 101 -4.05 -1.24 -17.94
N VAL A 102 -4.19 0.08 -17.97
CA VAL A 102 -4.92 0.84 -16.93
C VAL A 102 -6.38 0.41 -16.89
N SER A 103 -7.05 0.31 -18.03
CA SER A 103 -8.45 -0.13 -18.10
C SER A 103 -8.64 -1.51 -17.48
N SER A 104 -7.71 -2.43 -17.73
CA SER A 104 -7.74 -3.77 -17.14
C SER A 104 -7.51 -3.74 -15.63
N ALA A 105 -6.59 -2.91 -15.15
CA ALA A 105 -6.33 -2.71 -13.72
C ALA A 105 -7.61 -2.24 -12.99
N ARG A 106 -8.29 -1.23 -13.54
CA ARG A 106 -9.53 -0.71 -12.93
C ARG A 106 -10.66 -1.73 -12.92
N LYS A 107 -10.80 -2.51 -14.00
CA LYS A 107 -11.79 -3.59 -14.09
C LYS A 107 -11.62 -4.65 -12.98
N ASN A 108 -10.40 -4.79 -12.45
CA ASN A 108 -10.06 -5.70 -11.36
C ASN A 108 -9.83 -4.98 -10.01
N ASN A 109 -10.32 -3.74 -9.87
CA ASN A 109 -10.23 -2.93 -8.65
C ASN A 109 -8.79 -2.70 -8.13
N LEU A 110 -7.82 -2.62 -9.04
CA LEU A 110 -6.44 -2.29 -8.69
C LEU A 110 -6.17 -0.80 -8.88
N HIS A 111 -5.43 -0.22 -7.94
CA HIS A 111 -4.70 1.02 -8.18
C HIS A 111 -3.56 0.77 -9.17
N VAL A 112 -3.10 1.83 -9.84
CA VAL A 112 -1.99 1.72 -10.80
C VAL A 112 -0.77 2.40 -10.22
N TRP A 113 0.34 1.67 -10.21
CA TRP A 113 1.66 2.26 -10.08
C TRP A 113 2.27 2.42 -11.47
N PHE A 114 2.23 3.63 -12.01
CA PHE A 114 2.88 3.98 -13.26
C PHE A 114 4.39 3.98 -13.04
N ARG A 115 5.07 2.95 -13.58
CA ARG A 115 6.54 2.76 -13.57
C ARG A 115 7.09 2.78 -15.00
N GLY A 116 6.49 3.58 -15.87
CA GLY A 116 7.03 3.85 -17.21
C GLY A 116 8.10 4.94 -17.18
N ASN A 117 8.59 5.31 -18.35
CA ASN A 117 9.46 6.47 -18.54
C ASN A 117 9.25 7.02 -19.96
N LEU A 118 9.73 8.23 -20.25
CA LEU A 118 9.88 8.67 -21.64
C LEU A 118 11.00 7.83 -22.27
N SER A 119 10.74 7.23 -23.43
CA SER A 119 11.68 6.32 -24.09
C SER A 119 13.04 6.98 -24.37
N GLY A 120 13.04 8.29 -24.64
CA GLY A 120 14.27 9.07 -24.82
C GLY A 120 15.12 9.24 -23.55
N TRP A 121 14.65 8.87 -22.35
CA TRP A 121 15.47 8.96 -21.14
C TRP A 121 16.70 8.03 -21.22
N GLU A 122 16.45 6.76 -21.52
CA GLU A 122 17.46 5.71 -21.67
C GLU A 122 17.79 5.41 -23.14
N GLY A 123 17.00 5.94 -24.07
CA GLY A 123 17.12 5.64 -25.50
C GLY A 123 16.40 4.34 -25.89
N TRP A 124 15.36 3.95 -25.15
CA TRP A 124 14.53 2.81 -25.48
C TRP A 124 13.89 2.98 -26.86
N PHE A 125 13.62 1.86 -27.52
CA PHE A 125 12.95 1.82 -28.82
C PHE A 125 13.57 2.76 -29.88
N ASN A 126 14.89 2.98 -29.81
CA ASN A 126 15.66 3.86 -30.69
C ASN A 126 15.27 5.35 -30.61
N TYR A 127 14.64 5.80 -29.52
CA TYR A 127 14.43 7.22 -29.29
C TYR A 127 15.77 7.93 -29.03
N PRO A 128 15.95 9.18 -29.53
CA PRO A 128 17.13 9.97 -29.20
C PRO A 128 17.13 10.31 -27.70
N LYS A 129 18.32 10.35 -27.10
CA LYS A 129 18.48 10.71 -25.69
C LYS A 129 18.01 12.14 -25.43
N ILE A 130 17.31 12.36 -24.32
CA ILE A 130 16.80 13.68 -23.90
C ILE A 130 17.53 14.21 -22.66
N SER A 131 17.54 15.53 -22.49
CA SER A 131 18.09 16.18 -21.30
C SER A 131 17.11 16.12 -20.12
N LYS A 132 17.60 16.39 -18.90
CA LYS A 132 16.79 16.56 -17.67
C LYS A 132 15.64 17.57 -17.86
N SER A 133 15.93 18.71 -18.49
CA SER A 133 14.94 19.76 -18.71
C SER A 133 13.83 19.34 -19.68
N VAL A 134 14.20 18.65 -20.77
CA VAL A 134 13.25 18.12 -21.74
C VAL A 134 12.41 17.01 -21.11
N HIS A 135 13.01 16.16 -20.29
CA HIS A 135 12.30 15.10 -19.55
C HIS A 135 11.23 15.71 -18.62
N ASN A 136 11.61 16.62 -17.71
CA ASN A 136 10.67 17.28 -16.80
C ASN A 136 9.51 17.96 -17.55
N GLN A 137 9.81 18.67 -18.64
CA GLN A 137 8.80 19.32 -19.47
C GLN A 137 7.81 18.29 -20.05
N LYS A 138 8.33 17.23 -20.68
CA LYS A 138 7.50 16.22 -21.36
C LYS A 138 6.69 15.37 -20.38
N ILE A 139 7.20 15.09 -19.19
CA ILE A 139 6.42 14.42 -18.14
C ILE A 139 5.25 15.28 -17.70
N LYS A 140 5.46 16.59 -17.50
CA LYS A 140 4.36 17.52 -17.19
C LYS A 140 3.33 17.56 -18.31
N GLU A 141 3.77 17.67 -19.56
CA GLU A 141 2.88 17.63 -20.73
C GLU A 141 2.09 16.32 -20.80
N PHE A 142 2.73 15.17 -20.54
CA PHE A 142 2.09 13.86 -20.51
C PHE A 142 0.97 13.81 -19.46
N ILE A 143 1.23 14.23 -18.22
CA ILE A 143 0.23 14.23 -17.15
C ILE A 143 -0.97 15.11 -17.53
N LEU A 144 -0.72 16.33 -17.98
CA LEU A 144 -1.77 17.29 -18.34
C LEU A 144 -2.61 16.83 -19.54
N ALA A 145 -1.99 16.15 -20.52
CA ALA A 145 -2.67 15.69 -21.72
C ALA A 145 -3.45 14.37 -21.53
N ASN A 146 -3.23 13.65 -20.43
CA ASN A 146 -3.78 12.31 -20.20
C ASN A 146 -4.44 12.17 -18.83
N GLU A 147 -5.17 13.19 -18.37
CA GLU A 147 -5.90 13.19 -17.10
C GLU A 147 -6.75 11.91 -16.89
N ASP A 148 -7.31 11.36 -17.97
CA ASP A 148 -8.18 10.19 -17.94
C ASP A 148 -7.47 8.88 -17.56
N LEU A 149 -6.13 8.85 -17.56
CA LEU A 149 -5.35 7.71 -17.05
C LEU A 149 -5.39 7.61 -15.53
N PHE A 150 -5.55 8.74 -14.84
CA PHE A 150 -5.23 8.86 -13.41
C PHE A 150 -6.47 8.88 -12.53
N GLN A 151 -6.36 8.18 -11.40
CA GLN A 151 -7.33 8.16 -10.31
C GLN A 151 -6.64 8.49 -8.99
N ASP A 152 -7.42 8.99 -8.03
CA ASP A 152 -6.91 9.25 -6.69
C ASP A 152 -6.38 7.96 -6.05
N GLY A 153 -5.24 8.08 -5.38
CA GLY A 153 -4.54 6.95 -4.79
C GLY A 153 -3.60 6.21 -5.73
N ASP A 154 -3.56 6.53 -7.03
CA ASP A 154 -2.50 6.00 -7.90
C ASP A 154 -1.11 6.48 -7.48
N ILE A 155 -0.09 5.78 -7.97
CA ILE A 155 1.32 6.15 -7.81
C ILE A 155 1.90 6.43 -9.20
N PHE A 156 2.60 7.55 -9.35
CA PHE A 156 3.29 7.93 -10.58
C PHE A 156 4.78 8.10 -10.35
N SER A 157 5.58 7.22 -10.95
CA SER A 157 7.02 7.33 -11.06
C SER A 157 7.36 7.84 -12.46
N SER A 158 7.94 9.03 -12.55
CA SER A 158 8.31 9.67 -13.82
C SER A 158 9.58 9.08 -14.44
N CYS A 159 10.49 8.57 -13.61
CA CYS A 159 11.62 7.73 -13.99
C CYS A 159 11.91 6.68 -12.90
N PRO A 160 11.52 5.42 -13.08
CA PRO A 160 12.15 4.32 -12.37
C PRO A 160 13.61 4.21 -12.80
N GLU A 161 14.50 4.00 -11.84
CA GLU A 161 15.96 3.94 -12.04
C GLU A 161 16.50 5.13 -12.85
N CYS A 162 16.17 6.35 -12.42
CA CYS A 162 16.57 7.58 -13.12
C CYS A 162 18.07 7.63 -13.46
N GLU A 163 18.93 6.97 -12.67
CA GLU A 163 20.37 6.84 -12.90
C GLU A 163 20.75 6.25 -14.27
N ASN A 164 19.87 5.47 -14.91
CA ASN A 164 20.15 4.81 -16.18
C ASN A 164 20.08 5.76 -17.39
N GLY A 165 19.49 6.95 -17.23
CA GLY A 165 19.23 7.88 -18.32
C GLY A 165 19.90 9.25 -18.16
N GLY A 166 19.19 10.31 -18.54
CA GLY A 166 19.75 11.64 -18.80
C GLY A 166 20.63 12.26 -17.70
N THR A 167 20.44 11.94 -16.42
CA THR A 167 21.35 12.40 -15.35
C THR A 167 22.71 11.71 -15.34
N GLY A 168 22.78 10.51 -15.90
CA GLY A 168 23.84 9.56 -15.65
C GLY A 168 23.79 9.02 -14.22
N ASP A 169 24.53 7.93 -14.02
CA ASP A 169 24.66 7.27 -12.74
C ASP A 169 25.52 8.11 -11.80
N PRO A 170 25.01 8.56 -10.64
CA PRO A 170 25.76 9.38 -9.69
C PRO A 170 26.98 8.65 -9.10
N ARG A 171 27.00 7.30 -9.10
CA ARG A 171 28.16 6.50 -8.71
C ARG A 171 29.33 6.68 -9.69
N GLN A 172 29.02 6.92 -10.96
CA GLN A 172 30.01 7.06 -12.04
C GLN A 172 30.37 8.53 -12.30
N THR A 173 29.37 9.41 -12.29
CA THR A 173 29.55 10.84 -12.58
C THR A 173 30.11 11.62 -11.39
N GLY A 174 29.87 11.15 -10.16
CA GLY A 174 30.19 11.87 -8.92
C GLY A 174 29.29 13.09 -8.65
N ASP A 175 28.34 13.40 -9.53
CA ASP A 175 27.48 14.59 -9.44
C ASP A 175 26.21 14.34 -8.62
N ILE A 176 26.41 14.04 -7.34
CA ILE A 176 25.33 13.72 -6.39
C ILE A 176 24.37 14.91 -6.21
N ILE A 177 24.90 16.14 -6.17
CA ILE A 177 24.09 17.34 -5.93
C ILE A 177 23.13 17.60 -7.10
N SER A 178 23.61 17.51 -8.34
CA SER A 178 22.76 17.66 -9.53
C SER A 178 21.73 16.54 -9.65
N TYR A 179 22.07 15.31 -9.22
CA TYR A 179 21.12 14.19 -9.18
C TYR A 179 19.98 14.47 -8.18
N ARG A 180 20.31 14.87 -6.94
CA ARG A 180 19.31 15.25 -5.92
C ARG A 180 18.41 16.41 -6.38
N ASN A 181 19.01 17.44 -6.94
CA ASN A 181 18.28 18.61 -7.44
C ASN A 181 17.32 18.24 -8.57
N PHE A 182 17.72 17.29 -9.43
CA PHE A 182 16.85 16.76 -10.47
C PHE A 182 15.61 16.09 -9.86
N LEU A 183 15.78 15.11 -8.96
CA LEU A 183 14.66 14.42 -8.31
C LEU A 183 13.69 15.40 -7.64
N ILE A 184 14.23 16.38 -6.90
CA ILE A 184 13.40 17.40 -6.22
C ILE A 184 12.65 18.28 -7.23
N SER A 185 13.31 18.67 -8.33
CA SER A 185 12.67 19.49 -9.38
C SER A 185 11.56 18.73 -10.10
N GLU A 186 11.78 17.45 -10.35
CA GLU A 186 10.85 16.58 -11.03
C GLU A 186 9.62 16.29 -10.17
N TYR A 187 9.83 16.00 -8.88
CA TYR A 187 8.75 15.85 -7.91
C TYR A 187 7.82 17.07 -7.86
N ARG A 188 8.39 18.28 -7.84
CA ARG A 188 7.60 19.52 -7.88
C ARG A 188 6.83 19.65 -9.18
N ALA A 189 7.47 19.35 -10.31
CA ALA A 189 6.82 19.43 -11.62
C ALA A 189 5.64 18.47 -11.75
N THR A 190 5.77 17.23 -11.26
CA THR A 190 4.68 16.25 -11.27
C THR A 190 3.57 16.60 -10.28
N GLN A 191 3.89 17.06 -9.06
CA GLN A 191 2.89 17.55 -8.10
C GLN A 191 2.08 18.72 -8.64
N ASP A 192 2.76 19.70 -9.25
CA ASP A 192 2.10 20.86 -9.87
C ASP A 192 1.16 20.43 -11.00
N ALA A 193 1.55 19.41 -11.78
CA ALA A 193 0.72 18.87 -12.86
C ALA A 193 -0.53 18.15 -12.33
N PHE A 194 -0.38 17.27 -11.34
CA PHE A 194 -1.51 16.56 -10.73
C PHE A 194 -2.47 17.51 -10.00
N THR A 195 -1.95 18.55 -9.36
CA THR A 195 -2.76 19.61 -8.75
C THR A 195 -3.63 20.34 -9.79
N GLN A 196 -3.07 20.62 -10.98
CA GLN A 196 -3.80 21.29 -12.06
C GLN A 196 -4.94 20.46 -12.66
N ILE A 197 -4.80 19.14 -12.68
CA ILE A 197 -5.86 18.22 -13.14
C ILE A 197 -6.72 17.70 -11.98
N HIS A 198 -6.58 18.28 -10.78
CA HIS A 198 -7.36 17.94 -9.59
C HIS A 198 -7.35 16.44 -9.24
N LYS A 199 -6.18 15.80 -9.37
CA LYS A 199 -5.96 14.40 -8.99
C LYS A 199 -5.01 14.29 -7.81
N ASN A 200 -5.31 13.39 -6.88
CA ASN A 200 -4.45 13.05 -5.76
C ASN A 200 -3.64 11.79 -6.08
N VAL A 201 -2.56 11.96 -6.84
CA VAL A 201 -1.63 10.89 -7.23
C VAL A 201 -0.32 11.06 -6.49
N TYR A 202 0.22 9.97 -5.93
CA TYR A 202 1.53 9.99 -5.26
C TYR A 202 2.65 10.08 -6.31
N SER A 203 3.40 11.19 -6.33
CA SER A 203 4.45 11.43 -7.34
C SER A 203 5.88 11.46 -6.80
N ASN A 204 6.08 11.07 -5.53
CA ASN A 204 7.39 11.00 -4.87
C ASN A 204 8.06 9.61 -4.91
N PHE A 205 7.57 8.70 -5.75
CA PHE A 205 8.03 7.31 -5.79
C PHE A 205 9.18 7.13 -6.80
N PHE A 206 10.33 7.75 -6.53
CA PHE A 206 11.53 7.61 -7.37
C PHE A 206 12.29 6.34 -6.99
N SER A 207 12.01 5.21 -7.67
CA SER A 207 12.81 4.00 -7.43
C SER A 207 14.17 4.12 -8.09
N MET A 208 15.17 3.60 -7.41
CA MET A 208 16.57 3.59 -7.83
C MET A 208 17.26 2.40 -7.18
N ASN A 209 18.37 1.95 -7.76
CA ASN A 209 19.16 0.88 -7.17
C ASN A 209 19.54 1.22 -5.71
N ALA A 210 19.47 0.24 -4.81
CA ALA A 210 19.64 0.49 -3.38
C ALA A 210 20.99 1.12 -3.00
N ASP A 211 22.06 0.86 -3.77
CA ASP A 211 23.36 1.49 -3.57
C ASP A 211 23.40 2.95 -4.08
N VAL A 212 22.68 3.25 -5.16
CA VAL A 212 22.40 4.63 -5.59
C VAL A 212 21.63 5.36 -4.50
N ALA A 213 20.55 4.77 -3.97
CA ALA A 213 19.78 5.34 -2.87
C ALA A 213 20.66 5.60 -1.64
N ASN A 214 21.53 4.65 -1.28
CA ASN A 214 22.47 4.84 -0.19
C ASN A 214 23.47 5.99 -0.46
N LEU A 215 23.86 6.24 -1.71
CA LEU A 215 24.73 7.36 -2.05
C LEU A 215 23.99 8.70 -2.01
N VAL A 216 22.81 8.76 -2.63
CA VAL A 216 22.13 10.03 -2.92
C VAL A 216 21.10 10.43 -1.87
N MET A 217 20.51 9.51 -1.12
CA MET A 217 19.47 9.85 -0.16
C MET A 217 20.07 10.24 1.20
N ASP A 218 19.74 11.44 1.65
CA ASP A 218 19.98 11.94 3.00
C ASP A 218 18.68 12.50 3.60
N GLN A 219 18.71 12.96 4.86
CA GLN A 219 17.52 13.48 5.53
C GLN A 219 16.90 14.69 4.83
N GLN A 220 17.73 15.58 4.27
CA GLN A 220 17.25 16.79 3.60
C GLN A 220 16.54 16.43 2.29
N THR A 221 17.17 15.59 1.46
CA THR A 221 16.62 15.13 0.18
C THR A 221 15.35 14.33 0.41
N THR A 222 15.37 13.40 1.37
CA THR A 222 14.22 12.57 1.73
C THR A 222 13.04 13.41 2.18
N LYS A 223 13.27 14.41 3.06
CA LYS A 223 12.23 15.36 3.45
C LYS A 223 11.70 16.17 2.26
N ALA A 224 12.58 16.62 1.37
CA ALA A 224 12.18 17.37 0.17
C ALA A 224 11.34 16.53 -0.81
N LEU A 225 11.51 15.20 -0.79
CA LEU A 225 10.73 14.22 -1.57
C LEU A 225 9.56 13.62 -0.75
N GLY A 226 9.11 14.30 0.32
CA GLY A 226 7.91 13.86 1.05
C GLY A 226 8.12 12.67 2.00
N GLY A 227 9.36 12.35 2.36
CA GLY A 227 9.69 11.39 3.41
C GLY A 227 9.67 9.91 3.00
N ILE A 228 9.61 9.62 1.70
CA ILE A 228 9.64 8.27 1.13
C ILE A 228 10.95 8.05 0.39
N VAL A 229 11.53 6.86 0.53
CA VAL A 229 12.67 6.37 -0.25
C VAL A 229 12.25 5.07 -0.90
N VAL A 230 12.28 5.03 -2.24
CA VAL A 230 11.95 3.82 -3.00
C VAL A 230 13.24 3.20 -3.52
N ILE A 231 13.44 1.90 -3.28
CA ILE A 231 14.64 1.19 -3.70
C ILE A 231 14.31 -0.04 -4.53
N ASP A 232 15.10 -0.26 -5.57
CA ASP A 232 15.14 -1.51 -6.32
C ASP A 232 16.28 -2.33 -5.73
N HIS A 233 15.94 -3.45 -5.11
CA HIS A 233 16.87 -4.14 -4.22
C HIS A 233 16.74 -5.66 -4.26
N TYR A 234 17.76 -6.28 -4.84
CA TYR A 234 17.90 -7.72 -4.92
C TYR A 234 19.09 -8.16 -4.06
N VAL A 235 18.87 -9.12 -3.17
CA VAL A 235 19.90 -9.58 -2.22
C VAL A 235 19.94 -11.10 -2.13
N SER A 236 21.07 -11.61 -1.65
CA SER A 236 21.28 -13.05 -1.49
C SER A 236 20.47 -13.67 -0.35
N THR A 237 20.21 -12.92 0.73
CA THR A 237 19.51 -13.42 1.91
C THR A 237 18.38 -12.50 2.39
N PRO A 238 17.28 -13.05 2.91
CA PRO A 238 16.19 -12.26 3.48
C PRO A 238 16.64 -11.31 4.61
N GLN A 239 17.57 -11.76 5.46
CA GLN A 239 18.09 -10.95 6.55
C GLN A 239 18.87 -9.72 6.08
N LYS A 240 19.56 -9.81 4.93
CA LYS A 240 20.26 -8.67 4.34
C LYS A 240 19.26 -7.60 3.89
N LEU A 241 18.17 -8.01 3.25
CA LEU A 241 17.12 -7.09 2.78
C LEU A 241 16.58 -6.23 3.93
N VAL A 242 16.21 -6.88 5.03
CA VAL A 242 15.71 -6.22 6.26
C VAL A 242 16.74 -5.26 6.83
N THR A 243 17.99 -5.72 6.97
CA THR A 243 19.08 -4.90 7.53
C THR A 243 19.31 -3.65 6.70
N ASP A 244 19.33 -3.79 5.36
CA ASP A 244 19.57 -2.68 4.45
C ASP A 244 18.40 -1.67 4.51
N ILE A 245 17.15 -2.14 4.55
CA ILE A 245 15.95 -1.30 4.71
C ILE A 245 16.03 -0.47 6.01
N VAL A 246 16.27 -1.14 7.15
CA VAL A 246 16.34 -0.48 8.45
C VAL A 246 17.48 0.54 8.49
N THR A 247 18.66 0.15 7.99
CA THR A 247 19.84 1.03 7.95
C THR A 247 19.58 2.27 7.09
N LEU A 248 19.00 2.08 5.89
CA LEU A 248 18.69 3.19 4.99
C LEU A 248 17.62 4.11 5.60
N SER A 249 16.58 3.56 6.23
CA SER A 249 15.55 4.33 6.92
C SER A 249 16.14 5.17 8.05
N GLN A 250 17.00 4.59 8.89
CA GLN A 250 17.66 5.32 9.97
C GLN A 250 18.55 6.46 9.46
N LYS A 251 19.30 6.20 8.38
CA LYS A 251 20.18 7.20 7.75
C LYS A 251 19.39 8.37 7.16
N THR A 252 18.30 8.07 6.47
CA THR A 252 17.53 9.04 5.68
C THR A 252 16.38 9.67 6.45
N GLY A 253 15.96 9.07 7.57
CA GLY A 253 14.73 9.43 8.26
C GLY A 253 13.44 9.13 7.48
N GLY A 254 13.54 8.46 6.33
CA GLY A 254 12.40 8.15 5.46
C GLY A 254 11.78 6.79 5.72
N LYS A 255 10.52 6.65 5.29
CA LYS A 255 9.89 5.33 5.12
C LYS A 255 10.35 4.71 3.81
N ILE A 256 10.52 3.40 3.82
CA ILE A 256 11.06 2.65 2.69
C ILE A 256 9.94 1.97 1.92
N VAL A 257 10.08 1.95 0.59
CA VAL A 257 9.28 1.14 -0.32
C VAL A 257 10.23 0.34 -1.19
N LEU A 258 9.93 -0.94 -1.39
CA LEU A 258 10.64 -1.76 -2.38
C LEU A 258 9.99 -1.53 -3.75
N GLY A 259 10.65 -0.78 -4.63
CA GLY A 259 10.21 -0.54 -6.01
C GLY A 259 10.40 -1.77 -6.88
N GLU A 260 11.44 -2.55 -6.61
CA GLU A 260 11.62 -3.90 -7.12
C GLU A 260 12.29 -4.78 -6.07
N TRP A 261 11.80 -6.01 -5.98
CA TRP A 261 12.45 -7.09 -5.25
C TRP A 261 11.94 -8.41 -5.80
N GLY A 262 12.71 -9.47 -5.62
CA GLY A 262 12.31 -10.81 -6.03
C GLY A 262 13.48 -11.77 -6.01
N ALA A 263 13.18 -13.04 -6.26
CA ALA A 263 14.16 -14.10 -6.45
C ALA A 263 13.60 -15.14 -7.43
N PRO A 264 14.45 -15.91 -8.11
CA PRO A 264 15.91 -15.76 -8.16
C PRO A 264 16.36 -14.63 -9.09
N ILE A 265 17.43 -13.94 -8.69
CA ILE A 265 18.37 -13.30 -9.61
C ILE A 265 19.56 -14.25 -9.73
N PRO A 266 19.84 -14.86 -10.90
CA PRO A 266 20.85 -15.91 -11.05
C PRO A 266 22.22 -15.57 -10.46
N ASP A 267 22.69 -14.33 -10.66
CA ASP A 267 24.01 -13.89 -10.20
C ASP A 267 24.07 -13.59 -8.69
N ILE A 268 22.92 -13.54 -8.01
CA ILE A 268 22.80 -13.21 -6.58
C ILE A 268 22.37 -14.43 -5.76
N ASN A 269 21.37 -15.16 -6.26
CA ASN A 269 20.71 -16.26 -5.56
C ASN A 269 21.11 -17.63 -6.12
N GLY A 270 21.75 -17.68 -7.29
CA GLY A 270 21.86 -18.90 -8.09
C GLY A 270 20.54 -19.24 -8.79
N GLN A 271 20.50 -20.43 -9.40
CA GLN A 271 19.26 -20.98 -9.95
C GLN A 271 18.39 -21.51 -8.79
N MET A 272 17.09 -21.22 -8.84
CA MET A 272 16.11 -21.76 -7.88
C MET A 272 14.99 -22.48 -8.63
N ASN A 273 14.61 -23.67 -8.13
CA ASN A 273 13.36 -24.30 -8.54
C ASN A 273 12.15 -23.59 -7.87
N GLU A 274 10.91 -23.98 -8.24
CA GLU A 274 9.71 -23.33 -7.72
C GLU A 274 9.60 -23.37 -6.18
N ARG A 275 10.00 -24.48 -5.56
CA ARG A 275 9.92 -24.65 -4.10
C ARG A 275 10.95 -23.77 -3.40
N GLU A 276 12.16 -23.69 -3.92
CA GLU A 276 13.22 -22.83 -3.40
C GLU A 276 12.85 -21.35 -3.51
N GLN A 277 12.30 -20.95 -4.66
CA GLN A 277 11.79 -19.60 -4.86
C GLN A 277 10.66 -19.27 -3.85
N ALA A 278 9.68 -20.17 -3.71
CA ALA A 278 8.57 -19.98 -2.78
C ALA A 278 9.05 -19.86 -1.33
N ASN A 279 9.94 -20.76 -0.88
CA ASN A 279 10.50 -20.71 0.46
C ASN A 279 11.27 -19.41 0.72
N TRP A 280 12.05 -18.93 -0.25
CA TRP A 280 12.78 -17.68 -0.11
C TRP A 280 11.83 -16.48 -0.01
N ILE A 281 10.79 -16.44 -0.86
CA ILE A 281 9.77 -15.39 -0.83
C ILE A 281 9.01 -15.40 0.50
N HIS A 282 8.65 -16.58 1.00
CA HIS A 282 8.03 -16.73 2.31
C HIS A 282 8.90 -16.14 3.42
N GLU A 283 10.18 -16.51 3.48
CA GLU A 283 11.11 -16.02 4.50
C GLU A 283 11.32 -14.50 4.42
N VAL A 284 11.37 -13.94 3.20
CA VAL A 284 11.41 -12.48 3.00
C VAL A 284 10.15 -11.83 3.54
N LEU A 285 8.98 -12.25 3.07
CA LEU A 285 7.71 -11.61 3.44
C LEU A 285 7.43 -11.73 4.94
N ASP A 286 7.77 -12.84 5.57
CA ASP A 286 7.68 -13.04 7.02
C ASP A 286 8.48 -11.96 7.77
N LYS A 287 9.76 -11.79 7.44
CA LYS A 287 10.62 -10.78 8.07
C LYS A 287 10.21 -9.34 7.72
N LEU A 288 9.81 -9.09 6.48
CA LEU A 288 9.34 -7.77 6.04
C LEU A 288 8.02 -7.39 6.73
N SER A 289 7.19 -8.36 7.09
CA SER A 289 5.96 -8.13 7.84
C SER A 289 6.20 -7.58 9.24
N GLU A 290 7.42 -7.72 9.74
CA GLU A 290 7.87 -7.24 11.03
C GLU A 290 8.63 -5.91 10.96
N THR A 291 8.94 -5.44 9.76
CA THR A 291 9.80 -4.27 9.52
C THR A 291 8.97 -2.99 9.42
N LYS A 292 8.90 -2.21 10.50
CA LYS A 292 8.05 -0.98 10.62
C LYS A 292 8.48 0.17 9.71
N GLU A 293 9.71 0.12 9.21
CA GLU A 293 10.30 1.07 8.28
C GLU A 293 9.75 0.89 6.86
N LEU A 294 9.31 -0.33 6.51
CA LEU A 294 8.76 -0.67 5.20
C LEU A 294 7.26 -0.38 5.15
N ILE A 295 6.82 0.40 4.17
CA ILE A 295 5.39 0.77 4.01
C ILE A 295 4.77 0.24 2.71
N GLY A 296 5.57 -0.31 1.81
CA GLY A 296 5.10 -0.78 0.50
C GLY A 296 6.12 -1.64 -0.22
N LEU A 297 5.64 -2.50 -1.11
CA LEU A 297 6.48 -3.32 -1.96
C LEU A 297 5.84 -3.62 -3.32
N ASN A 298 6.69 -3.79 -4.32
CA ASN A 298 6.34 -4.19 -5.67
C ASN A 298 7.19 -5.39 -6.09
N TYR A 299 6.56 -6.56 -6.17
CA TYR A 299 7.25 -7.78 -6.56
C TYR A 299 7.59 -7.74 -8.05
N TRP A 300 8.88 -7.85 -8.37
CA TRP A 300 9.36 -7.99 -9.73
C TRP A 300 9.65 -9.47 -9.98
N VAL A 301 9.02 -10.17 -10.93
CA VAL A 301 8.00 -9.74 -11.89
C VAL A 301 6.96 -10.85 -12.05
N ASN A 302 5.77 -10.53 -12.56
CA ASN A 302 4.73 -11.54 -12.78
C ASN A 302 5.19 -12.67 -13.74
N LEU A 303 5.67 -12.32 -14.94
CA LEU A 303 5.96 -13.22 -16.06
C LEU A 303 7.16 -12.71 -16.89
N GLY A 304 7.93 -13.60 -17.52
CA GLY A 304 9.00 -13.27 -18.48
C GLY A 304 10.36 -12.82 -17.89
N GLY A 305 10.52 -12.83 -16.56
CA GLY A 305 11.79 -12.58 -15.86
C GLY A 305 12.29 -13.80 -15.08
N SER A 306 13.52 -13.74 -14.56
CA SER A 306 14.08 -14.84 -13.74
C SER A 306 13.32 -15.04 -12.43
N THR A 307 12.69 -13.98 -11.94
CA THR A 307 11.85 -13.95 -10.74
C THR A 307 10.36 -14.22 -11.04
N SER A 308 10.00 -14.64 -12.25
CA SER A 308 8.59 -14.87 -12.62
C SER A 308 7.87 -15.76 -11.61
N ILE A 309 6.62 -15.44 -11.29
CA ILE A 309 5.76 -16.23 -10.40
C ILE A 309 4.63 -16.94 -11.16
N TRP A 310 4.44 -16.63 -12.44
CA TRP A 310 3.68 -17.46 -13.37
C TRP A 310 4.61 -18.10 -14.40
N ASN A 311 4.23 -19.28 -14.90
CA ASN A 311 4.89 -19.92 -16.03
C ASN A 311 4.36 -19.34 -17.35
N ASP A 312 5.10 -19.54 -18.45
CA ASP A 312 4.75 -19.03 -19.79
C ASP A 312 3.39 -19.54 -20.32
N ASP A 313 2.98 -20.73 -19.88
CA ASP A 313 1.65 -21.29 -20.18
C ASP A 313 0.52 -20.69 -19.32
N GLY A 314 0.87 -19.78 -18.42
CA GLY A 314 -0.03 -19.09 -17.51
C GLY A 314 -0.35 -19.85 -16.22
N THR A 315 0.22 -21.04 -15.99
CA THR A 315 0.06 -21.77 -14.72
C THR A 315 0.76 -21.03 -13.57
N GLN A 316 0.22 -21.18 -12.35
CA GLN A 316 0.77 -20.57 -11.14
C GLN A 316 1.97 -21.37 -10.65
N ARG A 317 3.07 -20.69 -10.32
CA ARG A 317 4.17 -21.28 -9.54
C ARG A 317 3.83 -21.24 -8.05
N GLN A 318 4.52 -22.04 -7.23
CA GLN A 318 4.30 -22.08 -5.77
C GLN A 318 4.44 -20.70 -5.10
N ALA A 319 5.31 -19.84 -5.61
CA ALA A 319 5.51 -18.48 -5.13
C ALA A 319 4.24 -17.59 -5.13
N VAL A 320 3.29 -17.86 -6.04
CA VAL A 320 2.00 -17.12 -6.08
C VAL A 320 1.23 -17.32 -4.79
N GLN A 321 1.23 -18.54 -4.25
CA GLN A 321 0.52 -18.85 -3.00
C GLN A 321 1.15 -18.11 -1.83
N GLU A 322 2.49 -18.04 -1.77
CA GLU A 322 3.18 -17.31 -0.70
C GLU A 322 2.86 -15.82 -0.75
N ILE A 323 2.93 -15.17 -1.91
CA ILE A 323 2.51 -13.76 -2.05
C ILE A 323 1.05 -13.59 -1.64
N THR A 324 0.17 -14.48 -2.10
CA THR A 324 -1.26 -14.43 -1.78
C THR A 324 -1.49 -14.51 -0.27
N ASN A 325 -0.80 -15.40 0.44
CA ASN A 325 -0.92 -15.55 1.89
C ASN A 325 -0.65 -14.25 2.66
N PHE A 326 0.32 -13.45 2.20
CA PHE A 326 0.66 -12.15 2.82
C PHE A 326 -0.19 -10.99 2.28
N TYR A 327 -0.78 -11.13 1.09
CA TYR A 327 -1.58 -10.09 0.44
C TYR A 327 -3.04 -10.14 0.86
N THR A 328 -3.65 -11.33 0.96
CA THR A 328 -5.04 -11.52 1.38
C THR A 328 -5.20 -11.64 2.91
N SER A 329 -4.38 -10.91 3.66
CA SER A 329 -4.27 -10.94 5.13
C SER A 329 -5.51 -11.45 5.87
N ASN A 330 -5.40 -12.54 6.65
CA ASN A 330 -6.44 -12.83 7.63
C ASN A 330 -6.41 -11.75 8.70
N LEU A 331 -7.58 -11.27 9.11
CA LEU A 331 -7.72 -10.26 10.14
C LEU A 331 -8.12 -10.92 11.46
N ALA A 332 -7.32 -10.72 12.50
CA ALA A 332 -7.78 -10.97 13.87
C ALA A 332 -8.48 -9.70 14.34
N LYS A 333 -9.81 -9.76 14.40
CA LYS A 333 -10.62 -8.66 14.94
C LYS A 333 -11.61 -9.16 15.97
N GLY A 334 -11.89 -8.31 16.94
CA GLY A 334 -12.82 -8.62 18.02
C GLY A 334 -13.08 -7.41 18.89
N SER A 335 -13.99 -7.60 19.84
CA SER A 335 -14.29 -6.67 20.92
C SER A 335 -13.91 -7.29 22.25
N ILE A 336 -13.44 -6.47 23.18
CA ILE A 336 -13.06 -6.90 24.53
C ILE A 336 -13.93 -6.18 25.55
N ASP A 337 -14.75 -6.97 26.24
CA ASP A 337 -15.68 -6.51 27.26
C ASP A 337 -15.28 -7.07 28.63
N ASP A 338 -15.77 -6.45 29.70
CA ASP A 338 -15.72 -7.04 31.05
C ASP A 338 -16.91 -7.98 31.30
N GLU A 339 -17.01 -8.54 32.50
CA GLU A 339 -18.03 -9.56 32.80
C GLU A 339 -19.47 -9.03 32.89
N ILE A 340 -19.69 -7.75 32.59
CA ILE A 340 -21.02 -7.11 32.50
C ILE A 340 -21.24 -6.45 31.14
N ASP A 341 -20.62 -6.99 30.10
CA ASP A 341 -20.74 -6.52 28.70
C ASP A 341 -20.32 -5.06 28.50
N LYS A 342 -19.49 -4.51 29.39
CA LYS A 342 -18.96 -3.17 29.23
C LYS A 342 -17.65 -3.22 28.44
N PRO A 343 -17.52 -2.46 27.34
CA PRO A 343 -16.28 -2.42 26.57
C PRO A 343 -15.11 -1.89 27.41
N ILE A 344 -13.94 -2.47 27.18
CA ILE A 344 -12.69 -2.10 27.85
C ILE A 344 -11.76 -1.41 26.85
N GLU A 345 -11.54 -0.12 27.05
CA GLU A 345 -10.56 0.66 26.29
C GLU A 345 -9.12 0.35 26.70
N ALA A 346 -8.20 0.51 25.76
CA ALA A 346 -6.75 0.41 25.96
C ALA A 346 -6.27 -0.96 26.47
N VAL A 347 -7.00 -2.03 26.19
CA VAL A 347 -6.54 -3.40 26.38
C VAL A 347 -5.42 -3.68 25.39
N LYS A 348 -4.30 -4.16 25.89
CA LYS A 348 -3.16 -4.54 25.06
C LYS A 348 -3.40 -5.91 24.43
N VAL A 349 -3.54 -5.95 23.12
CA VAL A 349 -3.69 -7.19 22.34
C VAL A 349 -2.40 -7.44 21.57
N ASN A 350 -1.75 -8.56 21.84
CA ASN A 350 -0.50 -8.94 21.19
C ASN A 350 -0.70 -10.18 20.33
N ILE A 351 -0.17 -10.16 19.11
CA ILE A 351 -0.15 -11.32 18.21
C ILE A 351 1.24 -11.39 17.59
N GLY A 352 2.05 -12.35 18.03
CA GLY A 352 3.47 -12.39 17.70
C GLY A 352 4.17 -11.10 18.18
N ILE A 353 4.79 -10.37 17.27
CA ILE A 353 5.46 -9.09 17.56
C ILE A 353 4.54 -7.87 17.48
N ARG A 354 3.28 -8.05 17.06
CA ARG A 354 2.33 -6.95 16.84
C ARG A 354 1.60 -6.67 18.13
N THR A 355 1.41 -5.39 18.42
CA THR A 355 0.64 -4.92 19.57
C THR A 355 -0.31 -3.83 19.11
N VAL A 356 -1.59 -3.97 19.46
CA VAL A 356 -2.58 -2.90 19.35
C VAL A 356 -3.24 -2.66 20.70
N LEU A 357 -3.86 -1.50 20.84
CA LEU A 357 -4.72 -1.17 21.97
C LEU A 357 -6.16 -1.15 21.50
N THR A 358 -7.08 -1.67 22.30
CA THR A 358 -8.51 -1.53 22.01
C THR A 358 -8.95 -0.07 22.05
N ASP A 359 -9.91 0.28 21.20
CA ASP A 359 -10.54 1.59 21.20
C ASP A 359 -11.54 1.76 22.36
N LYS A 360 -12.23 2.91 22.42
CA LYS A 360 -13.27 3.21 23.42
C LYS A 360 -14.46 2.24 23.44
N ASN A 361 -14.66 1.47 22.36
CA ASN A 361 -15.69 0.45 22.22
C ASN A 361 -15.12 -0.96 22.49
N GLY A 362 -13.88 -1.07 22.98
CA GLY A 362 -13.22 -2.34 23.20
C GLY A 362 -12.79 -3.04 21.90
N TYR A 363 -12.89 -2.39 20.75
CA TYR A 363 -12.59 -3.00 19.45
C TYR A 363 -11.08 -3.01 19.18
N PHE A 364 -10.60 -4.12 18.62
CA PHE A 364 -9.26 -4.22 18.06
C PHE A 364 -9.28 -4.93 16.71
N GLU A 365 -8.26 -4.64 15.92
CA GLU A 365 -8.03 -5.29 14.64
C GLU A 365 -6.53 -5.39 14.38
N ILE A 366 -6.08 -6.60 14.01
CA ILE A 366 -4.69 -6.90 13.68
C ILE A 366 -4.69 -7.65 12.34
N PRO A 367 -4.13 -7.06 11.28
CA PRO A 367 -4.00 -7.73 9.99
C PRO A 367 -2.93 -8.81 10.01
N ASN A 368 -2.98 -9.65 9.00
CA ASN A 368 -1.97 -10.64 8.64
C ASN A 368 -1.64 -11.62 9.76
N VAL A 369 -2.70 -12.16 10.35
CA VAL A 369 -2.56 -13.18 11.36
C VAL A 369 -2.57 -14.58 10.74
N ASN A 370 -1.60 -15.40 11.14
CA ASN A 370 -1.66 -16.81 10.80
C ASN A 370 -2.64 -17.51 11.75
N LYS A 371 -3.49 -18.41 11.23
CA LYS A 371 -4.47 -19.16 12.04
C LYS A 371 -3.83 -19.97 13.18
N ASN A 372 -2.54 -20.29 13.05
CA ASN A 372 -1.76 -21.02 14.04
C ASN A 372 -1.12 -20.12 15.12
N MET A 373 -1.25 -18.79 15.00
CA MET A 373 -0.73 -17.87 16.02
C MET A 373 -1.66 -17.78 17.22
N ARG A 374 -1.12 -17.21 18.29
CA ARG A 374 -1.82 -16.92 19.54
C ARG A 374 -2.00 -15.43 19.75
N VAL A 375 -3.10 -15.08 20.42
CA VAL A 375 -3.47 -13.73 20.85
C VAL A 375 -3.30 -13.64 22.34
N ASP A 376 -2.37 -12.79 22.80
CA ASP A 376 -2.15 -12.49 24.21
C ASP A 376 -2.80 -11.17 24.57
N ILE A 377 -3.77 -11.22 25.49
CA ILE A 377 -4.62 -10.11 25.88
C ILE A 377 -4.30 -9.71 27.32
N GLN A 378 -3.94 -8.44 27.53
CA GLN A 378 -3.44 -7.94 28.80
C GLN A 378 -4.07 -6.60 29.16
N MET A 379 -4.58 -6.49 30.39
CA MET A 379 -5.09 -5.24 30.97
C MET A 379 -4.86 -5.24 32.49
N PRO A 380 -4.37 -4.13 33.09
CA PRO A 380 -4.21 -4.05 34.54
C PRO A 380 -5.53 -4.32 35.29
N ASN A 381 -5.45 -5.10 36.37
CA ASN A 381 -6.58 -5.57 37.17
C ASN A 381 -7.50 -6.62 36.52
N TYR A 382 -7.13 -7.14 35.35
CA TYR A 382 -7.79 -8.27 34.70
C TYR A 382 -6.86 -9.47 34.59
N GLU A 383 -7.44 -10.66 34.53
CA GLU A 383 -6.72 -11.89 34.19
C GLU A 383 -6.29 -11.82 32.72
N SER A 384 -5.00 -12.06 32.47
CA SER A 384 -4.50 -12.17 31.10
C SER A 384 -5.06 -13.42 30.44
N GLN A 385 -5.35 -13.33 29.14
CA GLN A 385 -5.81 -14.47 28.35
C GLN A 385 -4.87 -14.71 27.16
N THR A 386 -4.70 -15.97 26.80
CA THR A 386 -4.01 -16.39 25.58
C THR A 386 -4.96 -17.28 24.78
N LEU A 387 -5.29 -16.88 23.56
CA LEU A 387 -6.25 -17.58 22.68
C LEU A 387 -5.57 -17.97 21.37
N ASP A 388 -5.90 -19.14 20.82
CA ASP A 388 -5.49 -19.49 19.45
C ASP A 388 -6.34 -18.68 18.46
N ILE A 389 -5.74 -18.14 17.40
CA ILE A 389 -6.45 -17.28 16.43
C ILE A 389 -7.56 -18.02 15.71
N ALA A 390 -7.38 -19.32 15.43
CA ALA A 390 -8.43 -20.16 14.88
C ALA A 390 -9.70 -20.21 15.74
N ASN A 391 -9.59 -19.89 17.04
CA ASN A 391 -10.67 -19.92 18.02
C ASN A 391 -11.07 -18.51 18.49
N LEU A 392 -10.55 -17.44 17.86
CA LEU A 392 -10.84 -16.07 18.26
C LEU A 392 -12.32 -15.75 18.01
N SER A 393 -13.09 -15.57 19.07
CA SER A 393 -14.46 -15.09 18.99
C SER A 393 -14.50 -13.59 18.69
N HIS A 394 -15.58 -13.12 18.06
CA HIS A 394 -15.80 -11.69 17.84
C HIS A 394 -15.93 -10.88 19.13
N LYS A 395 -16.17 -11.55 20.27
CA LYS A 395 -16.29 -10.95 21.60
C LYS A 395 -15.51 -11.77 22.61
N ILE A 396 -14.64 -11.11 23.34
CA ILE A 396 -13.75 -11.69 24.35
C ILE A 396 -14.09 -11.03 25.68
N VAL A 397 -14.29 -11.84 26.72
CA VAL A 397 -14.65 -11.33 28.05
C VAL A 397 -13.44 -11.45 28.96
N LEU A 398 -12.91 -10.32 29.43
CA LEU A 398 -11.84 -10.32 30.43
C LEU A 398 -12.42 -10.34 31.85
N ILE A 399 -11.84 -11.20 32.68
CA ILE A 399 -12.26 -11.37 34.07
C ILE A 399 -11.42 -10.47 34.97
N ARG A 400 -12.06 -9.64 35.81
CA ARG A 400 -11.34 -8.83 36.80
C ARG A 400 -10.70 -9.70 37.88
N GLN A 401 -9.43 -9.45 38.20
CA GLN A 401 -8.71 -10.15 39.28
C GLN A 401 -9.28 -9.83 40.66
N ASN A 402 -9.72 -8.58 40.86
CA ASN A 402 -10.25 -8.10 42.13
C ASN A 402 -11.60 -7.40 41.93
N ASN A 403 -12.65 -8.02 42.47
CA ASN A 403 -14.00 -7.50 42.40
C ASN A 403 -14.36 -6.75 43.68
N GLY A 404 -14.40 -5.42 43.61
CA GLY A 404 -14.99 -4.59 44.66
C GLY A 404 -16.48 -4.90 44.84
N ILE A 405 -17.03 -4.63 46.03
CA ILE A 405 -18.44 -4.94 46.38
C ILE A 405 -19.41 -4.37 45.34
N ILE A 406 -19.17 -3.13 44.89
CA ILE A 406 -20.01 -2.47 43.87
C ILE A 406 -20.03 -3.26 42.56
N PHE A 407 -18.89 -3.75 42.10
CA PHE A 407 -18.81 -4.54 40.87
C PHE A 407 -19.51 -5.88 41.04
N LYS A 408 -19.35 -6.55 42.20
CA LYS A 408 -20.08 -7.80 42.50
C LYS A 408 -21.60 -7.59 42.44
N ILE A 409 -22.11 -6.50 42.99
CA ILE A 409 -23.54 -6.14 42.93
C ILE A 409 -23.96 -5.91 41.47
N LYS A 410 -23.21 -5.11 40.71
CA LYS A 410 -23.51 -4.88 39.27
C LYS A 410 -23.53 -6.19 38.48
N LYS A 411 -22.53 -7.04 38.67
CA LYS A 411 -22.44 -8.35 38.03
C LYS A 411 -23.64 -9.24 38.38
N PHE A 412 -24.05 -9.25 39.65
CA PHE A 412 -25.25 -9.98 40.07
C PHE A 412 -26.53 -9.45 39.41
N LEU A 413 -26.72 -8.13 39.36
CA LEU A 413 -27.88 -7.52 38.70
C LEU A 413 -27.90 -7.77 37.19
N HIS A 414 -26.73 -7.75 36.54
CA HIS A 414 -26.58 -8.05 35.12
C HIS A 414 -26.93 -9.52 34.80
N LEU A 415 -26.48 -10.47 35.63
CA LEU A 415 -26.86 -11.88 35.49
C LEU A 415 -28.37 -12.13 35.66
N LEU A 416 -29.06 -11.27 36.41
CA LEU A 416 -30.52 -11.28 36.54
C LEU A 416 -31.24 -10.53 35.41
N HIS A 417 -30.51 -10.01 34.42
CA HIS A 417 -31.03 -9.18 33.32
C HIS A 417 -31.78 -7.93 33.81
N ILE A 418 -31.40 -7.40 34.98
CA ILE A 418 -31.95 -6.16 35.54
C ILE A 418 -31.24 -4.94 34.96
N ILE A 419 -29.94 -5.06 34.67
CA ILE A 419 -29.11 -4.01 34.07
C ILE A 419 -28.30 -4.50 32.87
#